data_AF-J3IRR8-F1
#
_entry.id   AF-J3IRR8-F1
#
_cell.length_a   1.000
_cell.length_b   1.000
_cell.length_c   1.000
_cell.angle_alpha   90.00
_cell.angle_beta   90.00
_cell.angle_gamma   90.00
#
_symmetry.space_group_name_H-M   'P 1'
#
loop_
_entity.id
_entity.type
_entity.pdbx_description
1 polymer ?
#
loop_
_entity_poly.entity_id
_entity_poly.type
_entity_poly.pdbx_seq_one_letter_code
_entity_poly.pdbx_strand_id
1 'polypeptide(L)'
;MNRIVRFIALPLGMLCGSIAHAEDDCKVISVSWQVDVCVKADREKADAKLNASYKKLMARFESQQKRDPEQGKAFMAIARESQRAWIKLRDTTCPLEATDIDPDAVMHSTSINSCVARMSLERAVYLDRIVADSPGDVVDMNKVSRSGAKRYQDVVARYLYSFDNPCLTVQILAPDGGWRVFSSAQFCSFDGKSFRSGYTDARFEEPVFADDGLHLTLSTTELYAPGEKRRACVIPIKNEQIKVLKCGEPESS
;
A
#
# COMPACT_ATOMS: atom_id res chain seq x y z
N MET A 1 78.80 13.56 -27.64
CA MET A 1 78.16 14.84 -27.99
C MET A 1 76.77 14.51 -28.51
N ASN A 2 75.74 15.11 -27.90
CA ASN A 2 74.27 14.98 -28.15
C ASN A 2 73.61 13.63 -27.87
N ARG A 3 72.36 13.51 -27.40
CA ARG A 3 71.44 14.21 -26.47
C ARG A 3 70.08 13.48 -26.69
N ILE A 4 69.51 12.84 -25.64
CA ILE A 4 68.08 12.78 -25.20
C ILE A 4 67.01 12.52 -26.32
N VAL A 5 66.06 11.57 -26.24
CA VAL A 5 64.78 11.66 -25.50
C VAL A 5 64.17 10.26 -25.25
N ARG A 6 63.73 10.01 -24.00
CA ARG A 6 62.82 8.94 -23.59
C ARG A 6 61.37 9.34 -23.87
N PHE A 7 60.58 8.47 -24.50
CA PHE A 7 59.11 8.56 -24.46
C PHE A 7 58.54 7.28 -23.85
N ILE A 8 58.01 7.43 -22.64
CA ILE A 8 57.20 6.44 -21.92
C ILE A 8 55.77 6.64 -22.42
N ALA A 9 55.21 5.64 -23.11
CA ALA A 9 53.81 5.64 -23.52
C ALA A 9 52.95 5.07 -22.39
N LEU A 10 52.09 5.92 -21.82
CA LEU A 10 51.08 5.55 -20.83
C LEU A 10 49.74 5.35 -21.55
N PRO A 11 49.05 4.20 -21.44
CA PRO A 11 47.73 4.04 -22.04
C PRO A 11 46.69 4.73 -21.14
N LEU A 12 46.09 5.80 -21.67
CA LEU A 12 44.98 6.52 -21.06
C LEU A 12 43.71 5.69 -21.22
N GLY A 13 43.29 5.01 -20.15
CA GLY A 13 42.01 4.33 -20.07
C GLY A 13 40.87 5.34 -20.13
N MET A 14 40.07 5.27 -21.19
CA MET A 14 38.86 6.07 -21.36
C MET A 14 37.66 5.23 -20.90
N LEU A 15 37.34 5.30 -19.61
CA LEU A 15 36.02 4.89 -19.12
C LEU A 15 35.01 5.99 -19.44
N CYS A 16 34.19 5.79 -20.48
CA CYS A 16 32.91 6.48 -20.58
C CYS A 16 31.98 5.91 -19.50
N GLY A 17 31.92 6.57 -18.36
CA GLY A 17 30.81 6.39 -17.42
C GLY A 17 29.57 7.06 -18.00
N SER A 18 28.65 6.28 -18.56
CA SER A 18 27.32 6.77 -18.91
C SER A 18 26.60 7.18 -17.62
N ILE A 19 26.29 8.47 -17.48
CA ILE A 19 25.57 8.96 -16.31
C ILE A 19 24.09 8.67 -16.50
N ALA A 20 23.53 7.83 -15.62
CA ALA A 20 22.11 7.61 -15.50
C ALA A 20 21.47 8.84 -14.81
N HIS A 21 20.91 9.77 -15.60
CA HIS A 21 20.27 11.01 -15.11
C HIS A 21 18.79 11.15 -15.50
N ALA A 22 18.14 10.13 -16.06
CA ALA A 22 16.79 10.27 -16.60
C ALA A 22 15.67 10.53 -15.56
N GLU A 23 15.88 10.24 -14.27
CA GLU A 23 14.81 10.30 -13.26
C GLU A 23 14.63 11.68 -12.60
N ASP A 24 15.68 12.52 -12.52
CA ASP A 24 15.58 13.85 -11.91
C ASP A 24 15.07 14.92 -12.90
N ASP A 25 15.31 14.76 -14.20
CA ASP A 25 14.93 15.72 -15.24
C ASP A 25 13.40 15.85 -15.44
N CYS A 26 12.60 14.90 -14.94
CA CYS A 26 11.13 14.93 -15.04
C CYS A 26 10.43 15.59 -13.85
N LYS A 27 11.16 15.96 -12.80
CA LYS A 27 10.62 16.73 -11.67
C LYS A 27 10.51 18.22 -11.97
N VAL A 28 11.32 18.73 -12.90
CA VAL A 28 11.33 20.13 -13.34
C VAL A 28 11.31 20.16 -14.87
N ILE A 29 10.13 20.33 -15.46
CA ILE A 29 9.98 20.53 -16.90
C ILE A 29 10.41 21.96 -17.22
N SER A 30 11.55 22.13 -17.89
CA SER A 30 12.12 23.44 -18.23
C SER A 30 11.98 23.80 -19.72
N VAL A 31 11.79 22.80 -20.59
CA VAL A 31 11.67 22.97 -22.05
C VAL A 31 10.70 21.94 -22.67
N SER A 32 10.06 22.32 -23.78
CA SER A 32 8.95 21.55 -24.39
C SER A 32 9.29 20.12 -24.80
N TRP A 33 10.55 19.81 -25.15
CA TRP A 33 10.95 18.45 -25.56
C TRP A 33 11.05 17.47 -24.38
N GLN A 34 11.27 17.98 -23.15
CA GLN A 34 11.28 17.15 -21.94
C GLN A 34 9.90 16.56 -21.63
N VAL A 35 8.82 17.24 -22.07
CA VAL A 35 7.44 16.80 -21.84
C VAL A 35 7.19 15.40 -22.41
N ASP A 36 7.56 15.17 -23.68
CA ASP A 36 7.30 13.87 -24.33
C ASP A 36 8.12 12.74 -23.69
N VAL A 37 9.39 13.01 -23.35
CA VAL A 37 10.28 12.06 -22.66
C VAL A 37 9.70 11.66 -21.30
N CYS A 38 9.26 12.63 -20.50
CA CYS A 38 8.71 12.38 -19.18
C CYS A 38 7.35 11.69 -19.23
N VAL A 39 6.47 12.09 -20.14
CA VAL A 39 5.18 11.44 -20.34
C VAL A 39 5.34 9.99 -20.78
N LYS A 40 6.35 9.67 -21.61
CA LYS A 40 6.67 8.29 -21.96
C LYS A 40 7.14 7.48 -20.74
N ALA A 41 8.01 8.05 -19.91
CA ALA A 41 8.46 7.41 -18.67
C ALA A 41 7.29 7.18 -17.69
N ASP A 42 6.39 8.16 -17.54
CA ASP A 42 5.19 8.05 -16.71
C ASP A 42 4.25 6.95 -17.21
N ARG A 43 4.07 6.83 -18.54
CA ARG A 43 3.32 5.73 -19.15
C ARG A 43 3.91 4.38 -18.80
N GLU A 44 5.23 4.23 -18.89
CA GLU A 44 5.92 2.97 -18.56
C GLU A 44 5.80 2.64 -17.06
N LYS A 45 5.94 3.63 -16.19
CA LYS A 45 5.74 3.50 -14.74
C LYS A 45 4.29 3.10 -14.40
N ALA A 46 3.32 3.71 -15.07
CA ALA A 46 1.90 3.40 -14.90
C ALA A 46 1.57 1.97 -15.37
N ASP A 47 2.10 1.54 -16.51
CA ASP A 47 1.96 0.16 -17.01
C ASP A 47 2.61 -0.85 -16.03
N ALA A 48 3.77 -0.53 -15.47
CA ALA A 48 4.43 -1.37 -14.47
C ALA A 48 3.59 -1.49 -13.19
N LYS A 49 3.03 -0.37 -12.70
CA LYS A 49 2.12 -0.34 -11.54
C LYS A 49 0.86 -1.15 -11.78
N LEU A 50 0.22 -0.99 -12.95
CA LEU A 50 -0.95 -1.79 -13.35
C LEU A 50 -0.65 -3.29 -13.32
N ASN A 51 0.47 -3.71 -13.93
CA ASN A 51 0.87 -5.11 -13.95
C ASN A 51 1.16 -5.64 -12.54
N ALA A 52 1.78 -4.84 -11.68
CA ALA A 52 2.01 -5.21 -10.29
C ALA A 52 0.69 -5.40 -9.52
N SER A 53 -0.25 -4.47 -9.62
CA SER A 53 -1.58 -4.57 -8.99
C SER A 53 -2.38 -5.76 -9.52
N TYR A 54 -2.32 -6.03 -10.83
CA TYR A 54 -2.92 -7.24 -11.42
C TYR A 54 -2.34 -8.53 -10.84
N LYS A 55 -1.01 -8.67 -10.78
CA LYS A 55 -0.36 -9.85 -10.18
C LYS A 55 -0.75 -10.04 -8.72
N LYS A 56 -0.85 -8.95 -7.95
CA LYS A 56 -1.31 -8.99 -6.56
C LYS A 56 -2.74 -9.51 -6.45
N LEU A 57 -3.66 -9.05 -7.29
CA LEU A 57 -5.04 -9.56 -7.31
C LEU A 57 -5.10 -11.06 -7.58
N MET A 58 -4.33 -11.54 -8.56
CA MET A 58 -4.27 -12.96 -8.90
C MET A 58 -3.77 -13.81 -7.71
N ALA A 59 -2.73 -13.33 -7.03
CA ALA A 59 -2.21 -13.98 -5.82
C ALA A 59 -3.22 -13.98 -4.67
N ARG A 60 -4.04 -12.92 -4.52
CA ARG A 60 -5.11 -12.88 -3.49
C ARG A 60 -6.14 -13.97 -3.73
N PHE A 61 -6.64 -14.13 -4.96
CA PHE A 61 -7.60 -15.18 -5.27
C PHE A 61 -7.05 -16.58 -5.00
N GLU A 62 -5.79 -16.85 -5.35
CA GLU A 62 -5.14 -18.12 -5.06
C GLU A 62 -4.98 -18.34 -3.55
N SER A 63 -4.50 -17.34 -2.82
CA SER A 63 -4.18 -17.47 -1.39
C SER A 63 -5.41 -17.61 -0.49
N GLN A 64 -6.55 -16.99 -0.86
CA GLN A 64 -7.77 -17.01 -0.06
C GLN A 64 -8.62 -18.26 -0.33
N GLN A 65 -8.53 -18.82 -1.53
CA GLN A 65 -9.32 -19.99 -1.93
C GLN A 65 -8.57 -21.31 -1.77
N LYS A 66 -7.68 -21.40 -0.76
CA LYS A 66 -6.94 -22.65 -0.46
C LYS A 66 -7.84 -23.84 -0.15
N ARG A 67 -9.06 -23.59 0.36
CA ARG A 67 -10.05 -24.63 0.68
C ARG A 67 -10.92 -25.02 -0.52
N ASP A 68 -10.99 -24.18 -1.56
CA ASP A 68 -11.67 -24.45 -2.82
C ASP A 68 -10.85 -23.88 -4.00
N PRO A 69 -9.81 -24.61 -4.45
CA PRO A 69 -8.93 -24.13 -5.51
C PRO A 69 -9.65 -23.88 -6.85
N GLU A 70 -10.75 -24.58 -7.12
CA GLU A 70 -11.52 -24.40 -8.36
C GLU A 70 -12.26 -23.06 -8.36
N GLN A 71 -12.81 -22.65 -7.22
CA GLN A 71 -13.35 -21.30 -7.07
C GLN A 71 -12.27 -20.22 -7.25
N GLY A 72 -11.06 -20.43 -6.72
CA GLY A 72 -9.92 -19.54 -6.96
C GLY A 72 -9.59 -19.38 -8.44
N LYS A 73 -9.53 -20.50 -9.18
CA LYS A 73 -9.30 -20.51 -10.64
C LYS A 73 -10.41 -19.78 -11.40
N ALA A 74 -11.67 -19.96 -11.00
CA ALA A 74 -12.82 -19.29 -11.61
C ALA A 74 -12.73 -17.75 -11.45
N PHE A 75 -12.42 -17.26 -10.25
CA PHE A 75 -12.23 -15.82 -10.01
C PHE A 75 -11.05 -15.25 -10.80
N MET A 76 -9.94 -15.98 -10.87
CA MET A 76 -8.80 -15.62 -11.71
C MET A 76 -9.15 -15.57 -13.20
N ALA A 77 -10.04 -16.44 -13.68
CA ALA A 77 -10.53 -16.41 -15.07
C ALA A 77 -11.36 -15.16 -15.36
N ILE A 78 -12.30 -14.81 -14.47
CA ILE A 78 -13.08 -13.57 -14.56
C ILE A 78 -12.15 -12.35 -14.58
N ALA A 79 -11.15 -12.31 -13.71
CA ALA A 79 -10.18 -11.22 -13.65
C ALA A 79 -9.34 -11.10 -14.93
N ARG A 80 -8.91 -12.22 -15.52
CA ARG A 80 -8.22 -12.24 -16.84
C ARG A 80 -9.10 -11.64 -17.94
N GLU A 81 -10.35 -12.07 -18.02
CA GLU A 81 -11.27 -11.59 -19.06
C GLU A 81 -11.59 -10.10 -18.90
N SER A 82 -11.91 -9.66 -17.68
CA SER A 82 -12.12 -8.25 -17.36
C SER A 82 -10.90 -7.41 -17.73
N GLN A 83 -9.69 -7.87 -17.42
CA GLN A 83 -8.47 -7.13 -17.72
C GLN A 83 -8.20 -7.04 -19.24
N ARG A 84 -8.43 -8.12 -20.00
CA ARG A 84 -8.31 -8.10 -21.47
C ARG A 84 -9.30 -7.13 -22.11
N ALA A 85 -10.55 -7.15 -21.66
CA ALA A 85 -11.58 -6.23 -22.13
C ALA A 85 -11.24 -4.77 -21.79
N TRP A 86 -10.72 -4.52 -20.59
CA TRP A 86 -10.30 -3.19 -20.17
C TRP A 86 -9.09 -2.67 -20.97
N ILE A 87 -8.11 -3.51 -21.30
CA ILE A 87 -6.98 -3.12 -22.17
C ILE A 87 -7.52 -2.67 -23.54
N LYS A 88 -8.46 -3.43 -24.12
CA LYS A 88 -9.10 -3.04 -25.38
C LYS A 88 -9.81 -1.69 -25.25
N LEU A 89 -10.56 -1.47 -24.17
CA LEU A 89 -11.19 -0.18 -23.90
C LEU A 89 -10.16 0.95 -23.92
N ARG A 90 -9.11 0.85 -23.08
CA ARG A 90 -8.03 1.85 -23.00
C ARG A 90 -7.42 2.14 -24.37
N ASP A 91 -7.02 1.10 -25.08
CA ASP A 91 -6.28 1.22 -26.34
C ASP A 91 -7.18 1.77 -27.46
N THR A 92 -8.52 1.68 -27.33
CA THR A 92 -9.47 2.34 -28.24
C THR A 92 -9.88 3.75 -27.78
N THR A 93 -9.86 4.03 -26.47
CA THR A 93 -10.22 5.33 -25.90
C THR A 93 -9.10 6.35 -26.07
N CYS A 94 -7.83 5.97 -25.88
CA CYS A 94 -6.76 6.96 -25.93
C CYS A 94 -6.55 7.60 -27.32
N PRO A 95 -6.69 6.89 -28.45
CA PRO A 95 -6.74 7.53 -29.76
C PRO A 95 -7.98 8.40 -29.95
N LEU A 96 -9.13 8.01 -29.37
CA LEU A 96 -10.36 8.80 -29.41
C LEU A 96 -10.19 10.16 -28.68
N GLU A 97 -9.45 10.20 -27.58
CA GLU A 97 -9.14 11.44 -26.85
C GLU A 97 -8.18 12.37 -27.60
N ALA A 98 -7.53 11.90 -28.68
CA ALA A 98 -6.54 12.66 -29.45
C ALA A 98 -7.00 13.00 -30.88
N THR A 99 -8.28 12.80 -31.22
CA THR A 99 -8.79 12.96 -32.61
C THR A 99 -8.66 14.35 -33.19
N ASP A 100 -8.62 15.38 -32.34
CA ASP A 100 -8.49 16.78 -32.75
C ASP A 100 -7.04 17.21 -32.97
N ILE A 101 -6.08 16.29 -32.80
CA ILE A 101 -4.64 16.53 -32.93
C ILE A 101 -4.15 15.84 -34.19
N ASP A 102 -3.36 16.55 -34.99
CA ASP A 102 -2.68 15.98 -36.17
C ASP A 102 -1.89 14.70 -35.77
N PRO A 103 -2.16 13.54 -36.40
CA PRO A 103 -1.48 12.28 -36.09
C PRO A 103 0.05 12.34 -36.18
N ASP A 104 0.59 13.23 -37.01
CA ASP A 104 2.04 13.40 -37.21
C ASP A 104 2.66 14.37 -36.19
N ALA A 105 1.85 15.07 -35.39
CA ALA A 105 2.35 15.97 -34.35
C ALA A 105 2.82 15.20 -33.11
N VAL A 106 3.93 15.63 -32.51
CA VAL A 106 4.43 15.10 -31.22
C VAL A 106 3.36 15.17 -30.12
N MET A 107 2.51 16.20 -30.16
CA MET A 107 1.41 16.35 -29.20
C MET A 107 0.39 15.20 -29.27
N HIS A 108 0.21 14.57 -30.44
CA HIS A 108 -0.70 13.43 -30.58
C HIS A 108 -0.18 12.22 -29.78
N SER A 109 1.11 11.87 -29.92
CA SER A 109 1.71 10.78 -29.13
C SER A 109 1.80 11.12 -27.64
N THR A 110 2.13 12.37 -27.28
CA THR A 110 2.14 12.82 -25.89
C THR A 110 0.75 12.72 -25.24
N SER A 111 -0.32 13.11 -25.94
CA SER A 111 -1.70 13.00 -25.45
C SER A 111 -2.12 11.54 -25.26
N ILE A 112 -1.82 10.66 -26.23
CA ILE A 112 -2.10 9.22 -26.11
C ILE A 112 -1.35 8.61 -24.92
N ASN A 113 -0.06 8.92 -24.76
CA ASN A 113 0.75 8.39 -23.67
C ASN A 113 0.22 8.85 -22.30
N SER A 114 -0.20 10.11 -22.19
CA SER A 114 -0.82 10.66 -20.98
C SER A 114 -2.14 9.97 -20.64
N CYS A 115 -2.99 9.73 -21.63
CA CYS A 115 -4.22 8.95 -21.45
C CYS A 115 -3.94 7.53 -20.97
N VAL A 116 -3.00 6.82 -21.61
CA VAL A 116 -2.62 5.45 -21.23
C VAL A 116 -2.10 5.42 -19.80
N ALA A 117 -1.26 6.38 -19.40
CA ALA A 117 -0.75 6.50 -18.03
C ALA A 117 -1.90 6.67 -17.02
N ARG A 118 -2.78 7.66 -17.25
CA ARG A 118 -3.94 7.95 -16.40
C ARG A 118 -4.84 6.73 -16.22
N MET A 119 -5.31 6.14 -17.33
CA MET A 119 -6.20 4.98 -17.27
C MET A 119 -5.53 3.79 -16.58
N SER A 120 -4.24 3.56 -16.81
CA SER A 120 -3.50 2.44 -16.19
C SER A 120 -3.36 2.62 -14.68
N LEU A 121 -3.13 3.84 -14.18
CA LEU A 121 -3.13 4.15 -12.75
C LEU A 121 -4.52 3.97 -12.12
N GLU A 122 -5.57 4.48 -12.76
CA GLU A 122 -6.96 4.31 -12.31
C GLU A 122 -7.34 2.82 -12.22
N ARG A 123 -6.95 2.04 -13.22
CA ARG A 123 -7.18 0.59 -13.23
C ARG A 123 -6.37 -0.12 -12.16
N ALA A 124 -5.12 0.27 -11.93
CA ALA A 124 -4.31 -0.29 -10.84
C ALA A 124 -5.02 -0.09 -9.49
N VAL A 125 -5.53 1.11 -9.21
CA VAL A 125 -6.33 1.43 -8.01
C VAL A 125 -7.59 0.59 -7.93
N TYR A 126 -8.31 0.43 -9.05
CA TYR A 126 -9.50 -0.42 -9.10
C TYR A 126 -9.18 -1.88 -8.76
N LEU A 127 -8.15 -2.47 -9.37
CA LEU A 127 -7.73 -3.86 -9.11
C LEU A 127 -7.26 -4.06 -7.68
N ASP A 128 -6.58 -3.06 -7.11
CA ASP A 128 -6.09 -3.08 -5.73
C ASP A 128 -7.22 -3.06 -4.68
N ARG A 129 -8.44 -2.66 -5.06
CA ARG A 129 -9.64 -2.69 -4.19
C ARG A 129 -10.46 -3.97 -4.31
N ILE A 130 -10.21 -4.79 -5.32
CA ILE A 130 -10.94 -6.06 -5.47
C ILE A 130 -10.40 -7.04 -4.43
N VAL A 131 -11.28 -7.36 -3.48
CA VAL A 131 -11.09 -8.28 -2.35
C VAL A 131 -10.00 -7.78 -1.38
N ALA A 132 -10.33 -7.74 -0.08
CA ALA A 132 -9.37 -7.40 0.97
C ALA A 132 -8.26 -8.45 1.06
N ASP A 133 -7.12 -8.15 1.70
CA ASP A 133 -6.01 -9.10 1.79
C ASP A 133 -6.36 -10.31 2.70
N SER A 134 -7.22 -10.13 3.71
CA SER A 134 -7.74 -11.19 4.59
C SER A 134 -9.24 -11.01 4.95
N PRO A 135 -10.00 -12.10 5.16
CA PRO A 135 -11.41 -12.02 5.59
C PRO A 135 -11.65 -11.24 6.89
N GLY A 136 -10.65 -11.18 7.78
CA GLY A 136 -10.70 -10.41 9.03
C GLY A 136 -10.53 -8.89 8.86
N ASP A 137 -10.37 -8.41 7.63
CA ASP A 137 -10.16 -6.99 7.32
C ASP A 137 -11.47 -6.22 7.12
N VAL A 138 -12.60 -6.93 7.00
CA VAL A 138 -13.91 -6.33 6.78
C VAL A 138 -14.49 -5.87 8.11
N VAL A 139 -14.52 -4.55 8.31
CA VAL A 139 -15.19 -3.92 9.45
C VAL A 139 -16.50 -3.30 8.97
N ASP A 140 -17.59 -3.55 9.70
CA ASP A 140 -18.87 -2.87 9.46
C ASP A 140 -18.77 -1.41 9.93
N MET A 141 -18.69 -0.49 8.98
CA MET A 141 -18.53 0.94 9.25
C MET A 141 -19.71 1.53 10.01
N ASN A 142 -20.92 0.95 9.92
CA ASN A 142 -22.10 1.44 10.64
C ASN A 142 -22.02 1.16 12.15
N LYS A 143 -21.14 0.26 12.57
CA LYS A 143 -20.97 -0.14 13.97
C LYS A 143 -19.76 0.49 14.62
N VAL A 144 -18.96 1.28 13.89
CA VAL A 144 -17.76 1.92 14.43
C VAL A 144 -18.16 3.02 15.41
N SER A 145 -17.75 2.90 16.66
CA SER A 145 -18.03 3.86 17.74
C SER A 145 -16.93 4.90 17.89
N ARG A 146 -15.68 4.52 17.62
CA ARG A 146 -14.51 5.39 17.71
C ARG A 146 -13.46 4.94 16.71
N SER A 147 -12.80 5.89 16.07
CA SER A 147 -11.66 5.63 15.21
C SER A 147 -10.63 6.75 15.31
N GLY A 148 -9.43 6.49 14.79
CA GLY A 148 -8.35 7.46 14.67
C GLY A 148 -7.30 6.94 13.70
N ALA A 149 -6.47 7.82 13.13
CA ALA A 149 -5.48 7.45 12.14
C ALA A 149 -4.20 8.28 12.26
N LYS A 150 -3.06 7.71 11.86
CA LYS A 150 -1.78 8.39 11.68
C LYS A 150 -1.08 7.87 10.42
N ARG A 151 -0.47 8.77 9.66
CA ARG A 151 0.37 8.42 8.51
C ARG A 151 1.77 8.02 8.99
N TYR A 152 2.28 6.91 8.47
CA TYR A 152 3.65 6.42 8.64
C TYR A 152 4.26 6.26 7.27
N GLN A 153 5.11 7.21 6.85
CA GLN A 153 5.70 7.22 5.51
C GLN A 153 4.61 7.04 4.42
N ASP A 154 4.64 5.91 3.72
CA ASP A 154 3.78 5.60 2.57
C ASP A 154 2.47 4.90 2.96
N VAL A 155 2.26 4.58 4.24
CA VAL A 155 1.05 3.92 4.73
C VAL A 155 0.30 4.76 5.76
N VAL A 156 -0.97 4.44 5.98
CA VAL A 156 -1.77 5.04 7.04
C VAL A 156 -2.24 3.95 7.99
N ALA A 157 -1.86 4.05 9.26
CA ALA A 157 -2.43 3.20 10.29
C ALA A 157 -3.72 3.82 10.81
N ARG A 158 -4.73 2.98 11.07
CA ARG A 158 -5.95 3.37 11.79
C ARG A 158 -6.30 2.36 12.85
N TYR A 159 -7.00 2.81 13.88
CA TYR A 159 -7.70 1.94 14.81
C TYR A 159 -9.20 2.15 14.69
N LEU A 160 -9.98 1.10 14.98
CA LEU A 160 -11.44 1.12 15.01
C LEU A 160 -11.94 0.34 16.23
N TYR A 161 -12.84 0.98 16.97
CA TYR A 161 -13.68 0.34 17.98
C TYR A 161 -15.10 0.20 17.45
N SER A 162 -15.81 -0.86 17.85
CA SER A 162 -17.18 -1.10 17.45
C SER A 162 -18.11 -1.18 18.67
N PHE A 163 -19.38 -0.85 18.50
CA PHE A 163 -20.37 -0.89 19.60
C PHE A 163 -20.68 -2.32 20.10
N ASP A 164 -20.62 -3.31 19.21
CA ASP A 164 -21.03 -4.69 19.50
C ASP A 164 -19.83 -5.65 19.72
N ASN A 165 -18.62 -5.10 19.75
CA ASN A 165 -17.40 -5.88 19.85
C ASN A 165 -16.38 -5.22 20.81
N PRO A 166 -15.96 -5.89 21.89
CA PRO A 166 -14.96 -5.35 22.81
C PRO A 166 -13.53 -5.34 22.23
N CYS A 167 -13.32 -5.95 21.07
CA CYS A 167 -12.01 -6.00 20.45
C CYS A 167 -11.60 -4.67 19.81
N LEU A 168 -10.30 -4.36 19.88
CA LEU A 168 -9.70 -3.29 19.09
C LEU A 168 -9.24 -3.83 17.74
N THR A 169 -9.69 -3.21 16.66
CA THR A 169 -9.16 -3.48 15.31
C THR A 169 -8.13 -2.42 14.95
N VAL A 170 -6.92 -2.84 14.57
CA VAL A 170 -5.89 -1.97 14.00
C VAL A 170 -5.66 -2.38 12.56
N GLN A 171 -5.58 -1.41 11.65
CA GLN A 171 -5.38 -1.64 10.23
C GLN A 171 -4.30 -0.73 9.66
N ILE A 172 -3.61 -1.22 8.64
CA ILE A 172 -2.70 -0.46 7.80
C ILE A 172 -3.31 -0.37 6.41
N LEU A 173 -3.49 0.87 5.96
CA LEU A 173 -4.07 1.24 4.67
C LEU A 173 -2.94 1.65 3.73
N ALA A 174 -3.07 1.29 2.45
CA ALA A 174 -2.15 1.73 1.39
C ALA A 174 -2.81 2.87 0.57
N PRO A 175 -2.45 4.15 0.78
CA PRO A 175 -2.91 5.28 -0.03
C PRO A 175 -2.75 5.03 -1.53
N ASP A 176 -1.57 4.60 -1.97
CA ASP A 176 -1.25 4.32 -3.38
C ASP A 176 -1.85 3.00 -3.91
N GLY A 177 -2.54 2.26 -3.04
CA GLY A 177 -3.35 1.09 -3.36
C GLY A 177 -4.84 1.37 -3.28
N GLY A 178 -5.25 2.63 -3.42
CA GLY A 178 -6.65 3.01 -3.38
C GLY A 178 -7.28 2.95 -1.99
N TRP A 179 -6.48 3.12 -0.93
CA TRP A 179 -6.87 2.97 0.48
C TRP A 179 -7.27 1.56 0.89
N ARG A 180 -6.80 0.54 0.15
CA ARG A 180 -7.01 -0.86 0.53
C ARG A 180 -6.38 -1.15 1.91
N VAL A 181 -7.00 -2.05 2.67
CA VAL A 181 -6.41 -2.61 3.89
C VAL A 181 -5.34 -3.63 3.48
N PHE A 182 -4.09 -3.35 3.84
CA PHE A 182 -2.93 -4.19 3.56
C PHE A 182 -2.54 -5.08 4.75
N SER A 183 -2.85 -4.64 5.98
CA SER A 183 -2.65 -5.42 7.20
C SER A 183 -3.78 -5.10 8.17
N SER A 184 -4.29 -6.12 8.85
CA SER A 184 -5.30 -5.99 9.91
C SER A 184 -4.92 -6.89 11.07
N ALA A 185 -5.09 -6.39 12.28
CA ALA A 185 -4.98 -7.18 13.50
C ALA A 185 -6.14 -6.83 14.42
N GLN A 186 -6.71 -7.86 15.04
CA GLN A 186 -7.78 -7.70 16.00
C GLN A 186 -7.31 -8.19 17.37
N PHE A 187 -7.40 -7.32 18.38
CA PHE A 187 -6.97 -7.58 19.74
C PHE A 187 -8.20 -7.84 20.60
N CYS A 188 -8.49 -9.12 20.83
CA CYS A 188 -9.69 -9.63 21.51
C CYS A 188 -9.42 -10.35 22.82
N SER A 189 -8.15 -10.42 23.22
CA SER A 189 -7.71 -11.19 24.37
C SER A 189 -6.42 -10.62 24.94
N PHE A 190 -6.19 -10.91 26.21
CA PHE A 190 -4.95 -10.64 26.90
C PHE A 190 -4.67 -11.80 27.85
N ASP A 191 -3.41 -12.20 27.96
CA ASP A 191 -2.98 -13.31 28.85
C ASP A 191 -3.81 -14.60 28.69
N GLY A 192 -4.12 -14.95 27.43
CA GLY A 192 -4.92 -16.13 27.08
C GLY A 192 -6.43 -16.03 27.37
N LYS A 193 -6.90 -14.96 28.03
CA LYS A 193 -8.32 -14.73 28.34
C LYS A 193 -9.00 -13.85 27.29
N SER A 194 -10.19 -14.25 26.84
CA SER A 194 -11.00 -13.45 25.93
C SER A 194 -11.61 -12.23 26.63
N PHE A 195 -11.65 -11.08 25.96
CA PHE A 195 -12.36 -9.90 26.45
C PHE A 195 -13.88 -10.09 26.52
N ARG A 196 -14.43 -11.04 25.76
CA ARG A 196 -15.87 -11.31 25.74
C ARG A 196 -16.33 -12.24 26.87
N SER A 197 -15.47 -13.14 27.34
CA SER A 197 -15.87 -14.21 28.27
C SER A 197 -14.92 -14.45 29.44
N GLY A 198 -13.69 -13.92 29.40
CA GLY A 198 -12.66 -14.14 30.43
C GLY A 198 -12.58 -13.03 31.48
N TYR A 199 -13.32 -11.93 31.29
CA TYR A 199 -13.32 -10.74 32.15
C TYR A 199 -14.76 -10.25 32.39
N THR A 200 -14.98 -9.55 33.50
CA THR A 200 -16.22 -8.78 33.72
C THR A 200 -16.27 -7.60 32.77
N ASP A 201 -15.13 -6.92 32.64
CA ASP A 201 -14.94 -5.84 31.68
C ASP A 201 -13.48 -5.86 31.20
N ALA A 202 -13.26 -5.70 29.91
CA ALA A 202 -11.94 -5.55 29.34
C ALA A 202 -12.03 -4.66 28.11
N ARG A 203 -11.28 -3.55 28.14
CA ARG A 203 -11.31 -2.55 27.08
C ARG A 203 -9.98 -1.83 26.96
N PHE A 204 -9.74 -1.32 25.76
CA PHE A 204 -8.65 -0.40 25.52
C PHE A 204 -9.13 1.04 25.59
N GLU A 205 -8.36 1.87 26.27
CA GLU A 205 -8.63 3.28 26.52
C GLU A 205 -7.54 4.15 25.92
N GLU A 206 -7.88 5.42 25.71
CA GLU A 206 -6.92 6.48 25.34
C GLU A 206 -5.92 6.11 24.22
N PRO A 207 -6.38 5.62 23.06
CA PRO A 207 -5.52 5.33 21.92
C PRO A 207 -4.82 6.61 21.41
N VAL A 208 -3.49 6.60 21.38
CA VAL A 208 -2.64 7.68 20.88
C VAL A 208 -1.57 7.10 19.97
N PHE A 209 -1.50 7.59 18.74
CA PHE A 209 -0.41 7.20 17.84
C PHE A 209 0.87 7.99 18.14
N ALA A 210 1.95 7.28 18.46
CA ALA A 210 3.30 7.81 18.57
C ALA A 210 4.14 7.37 17.36
N ASP A 211 5.47 7.56 17.38
CA ASP A 211 6.33 7.21 16.24
C ASP A 211 6.66 5.71 16.18
N ASP A 212 6.57 5.01 17.32
CA ASP A 212 6.85 3.59 17.45
C ASP A 212 5.60 2.69 17.41
N GLY A 213 4.40 3.26 17.42
CA GLY A 213 3.15 2.54 17.27
C GLY A 213 1.93 3.22 17.89
N LEU A 214 0.89 2.41 18.13
CA LEU A 214 -0.30 2.85 18.84
C LEU A 214 -0.13 2.56 20.33
N HIS A 215 -0.09 3.61 21.14
CA HIS A 215 -0.10 3.54 22.60
C HIS A 215 -1.54 3.59 23.10
N LEU A 216 -1.82 2.86 24.17
CA LEU A 216 -3.16 2.67 24.71
C LEU A 216 -3.07 2.11 26.13
N THR A 217 -4.12 2.32 26.91
CA THR A 217 -4.24 1.71 28.24
C THR A 217 -5.18 0.51 28.16
N LEU A 218 -4.72 -0.66 28.57
CA LEU A 218 -5.59 -1.82 28.76
C LEU A 218 -6.19 -1.76 30.16
N SER A 219 -7.50 -1.58 30.25
CA SER A 219 -8.26 -1.73 31.48
C SER A 219 -8.92 -3.12 31.53
N THR A 220 -8.77 -3.83 32.64
CA THR A 220 -9.35 -5.16 32.85
C THR A 220 -9.92 -5.28 34.26
N THR A 221 -11.11 -5.87 34.36
CA THR A 221 -11.77 -6.28 35.60
C THR A 221 -12.05 -7.78 35.52
N GLU A 222 -11.50 -8.55 36.45
CA GLU A 222 -11.65 -10.01 36.48
C GLU A 222 -13.10 -10.42 36.84
N LEU A 223 -13.52 -11.63 36.44
CA LEU A 223 -14.87 -12.14 36.72
C LEU A 223 -15.18 -12.31 38.22
N TYR A 224 -14.17 -12.66 38.99
CA TYR A 224 -14.32 -13.06 40.40
C TYR A 224 -13.33 -12.38 41.34
N ALA A 225 -12.62 -11.34 40.87
CA ALA A 225 -11.72 -10.57 41.71
C ALA A 225 -12.08 -9.08 41.65
N PRO A 226 -12.15 -8.39 42.81
CA PRO A 226 -12.40 -6.96 42.84
C PRO A 226 -11.16 -6.20 42.36
N GLY A 227 -11.39 -5.07 41.68
CA GLY A 227 -10.35 -4.13 41.28
C GLY A 227 -10.11 -4.09 39.77
N GLU A 228 -10.21 -2.89 39.21
CA GLU A 228 -9.79 -2.59 37.85
C GLU A 228 -8.26 -2.54 37.78
N LYS A 229 -7.67 -3.29 36.85
CA LYS A 229 -6.24 -3.24 36.57
C LYS A 229 -6.01 -2.51 35.26
N ARG A 230 -5.27 -1.40 35.33
CA ARG A 230 -4.84 -0.62 34.16
C ARG A 230 -3.38 -0.89 33.83
N ARG A 231 -3.07 -1.04 32.55
CA ARG A 231 -1.71 -1.31 32.04
C ARG A 231 -1.44 -0.41 30.86
N ALA A 232 -0.31 0.28 30.87
CA ALA A 232 0.21 0.91 29.68
C ALA A 232 0.59 -0.15 28.64
N CYS A 233 0.10 0.00 27.42
CA CYS A 233 0.36 -0.91 26.32
C CYS A 233 0.81 -0.16 25.07
N VAL A 234 1.53 -0.87 24.20
CA VAL A 234 1.87 -0.44 22.85
C VAL A 234 1.60 -1.57 21.87
N ILE A 235 0.98 -1.23 20.74
CA ILE A 235 0.90 -2.06 19.54
C ILE A 235 1.93 -1.49 18.57
N PRO A 236 3.13 -2.11 18.45
CA PRO A 236 4.17 -1.56 17.60
C PRO A 236 3.76 -1.63 16.13
N ILE A 237 4.02 -0.55 15.41
CA ILE A 237 3.81 -0.47 13.97
C ILE A 237 5.18 -0.24 13.33
N LYS A 238 5.73 -1.27 12.69
CA LYS A 238 7.08 -1.23 12.09
C LYS A 238 7.08 -1.91 10.74
N ASN A 239 7.73 -1.28 9.76
CA ASN A 239 7.86 -1.79 8.39
C ASN A 239 6.51 -2.24 7.82
N GLU A 240 5.49 -1.38 7.93
CA GLU A 240 4.14 -1.64 7.43
C GLU A 240 3.44 -2.87 8.05
N GLN A 241 3.88 -3.30 9.23
CA GLN A 241 3.31 -4.45 9.94
C GLN A 241 2.85 -4.08 11.34
N ILE A 242 1.67 -4.59 11.69
CA ILE A 242 1.13 -4.55 13.05
C ILE A 242 1.76 -5.70 13.84
N LYS A 243 2.44 -5.37 14.94
CA LYS A 243 3.09 -6.37 15.80
C LYS A 243 2.21 -6.75 16.99
N VAL A 244 2.62 -7.80 17.69
CA VAL A 244 1.95 -8.27 18.91
C VAL A 244 1.91 -7.16 19.95
N LEU A 245 0.76 -7.04 20.63
CA LEU A 245 0.53 -6.15 21.75
C LEU A 245 1.55 -6.40 22.85
N LYS A 246 2.13 -5.33 23.39
CA LYS A 246 3.00 -5.36 24.55
C LYS A 246 2.39 -4.50 25.64
N CYS A 247 2.18 -5.07 26.82
CA CYS A 247 1.68 -4.36 27.98
C CYS A 247 2.68 -4.47 29.12
N GLY A 248 2.83 -3.39 29.89
CA GLY A 248 3.62 -3.37 31.11
C GLY A 248 2.92 -4.02 32.31
N GLU A 249 3.53 -3.85 33.47
CA GLU A 249 2.91 -4.17 34.76
C GLU A 249 1.66 -3.32 35.01
N PRO A 250 0.72 -3.76 35.86
CA PRO A 250 -0.42 -2.93 36.21
C PRO A 250 0.08 -1.68 36.94
N GLU A 251 -0.56 -0.55 36.68
CA GLU A 251 -0.35 0.66 37.48
C GLU A 251 -0.66 0.33 38.95
N SER A 252 0.29 0.64 39.83
CA SER A 252 0.09 0.55 41.27
C SER A 252 -1.01 1.52 41.67
N SER A 253 -2.13 0.97 42.14
CA SER A 253 -3.23 1.73 42.75
C SER A 253 -2.80 2.43 44.03
#